data_AF-A0AAJ4R9D4-F1
#
_entry.id   AF-A0AAJ4R9D4-F1
#
_cell.length_a   1.000
_cell.length_b   1.000
_cell.length_c   1.000
_cell.angle_alpha   90.00
_cell.angle_beta   90.00
_cell.angle_gamma   90.00
#
_symmetry.space_group_name_H-M   'P 1'
#
loop_
_entity.id
_entity.type
_entity.pdbx_description
1 polymer ?
#
loop_
_entity_poly.entity_id
_entity_poly.type
_entity_poly.pdbx_seq_one_letter_code
_entity_poly.pdbx_strand_id
1 'polypeptide(L)'
;MTGRSSLAAVSPLDGRYARYTEPLVPYASEQALIRARVRVEVEYLAALADTVEEFDLTDEERDRLRDCYESFDEDDAAVVKQLETEGWKGYSATNHDVKAVEYFVREHAPESAHPFIHFGLTSEDVNNLAQRLLVKPAVEDVLAPKLRELRDTLTEMARANRDVAMLAHTHGQPATPTTFGKELAVYAARLGRSIAELDRAAANLTGKLAGASGTYAAHQVAYPDIDWPAFSESFVASLGLSHRALSTQVNPCDDLQSVFDALRNANNVLLDMDRDIWLYVSKRYLGQDTVAGETGSSTMPHKVNPIDFENSEGNLSKANSDLVFLGDYVTTSRLQRDLSDSTVKRNIGAAFAHCLIGYEKASRGLAKVTPNEQVMSEELESTPEIIGEAVQTILRREGHDDAYERVKELTRGQRVTLDDFRALFDDLDVSESVRAELHAIAPTNYVGVAADLVDDIDR
;
A
#
# COMPACT_ATOMS: atom_id res chain seq x y z
N MET A 1 -18.38 -25.06 2.41
CA MET A 1 -18.32 -23.79 3.18
C MET A 1 -19.66 -23.54 3.86
N THR A 2 -19.71 -22.95 5.05
CA THR A 2 -21.00 -22.57 5.65
C THR A 2 -21.61 -21.43 4.85
N GLY A 3 -22.84 -21.56 4.33
CA GLY A 3 -23.57 -20.51 3.60
C GLY A 3 -24.00 -19.33 4.49
N ARG A 4 -23.06 -18.74 5.23
CA ARG A 4 -23.28 -17.60 6.13
C ARG A 4 -23.34 -16.32 5.29
N SER A 5 -24.32 -15.48 5.57
CA SER A 5 -24.40 -14.16 4.94
C SER A 5 -23.28 -13.24 5.43
N SER A 6 -22.97 -12.18 4.66
CA SER A 6 -22.01 -11.14 5.04
C SER A 6 -22.34 -10.47 6.38
N LEU A 7 -23.62 -10.44 6.78
CA LEU A 7 -24.07 -9.92 8.09
C LEU A 7 -23.67 -10.84 9.26
N ALA A 8 -23.36 -12.11 9.00
CA ALA A 8 -22.91 -13.09 9.98
C ALA A 8 -21.39 -13.33 9.92
N ALA A 9 -20.65 -12.57 9.10
CA ALA A 9 -19.20 -12.65 9.03
C ALA A 9 -18.58 -12.18 10.35
N VAL A 10 -17.59 -12.93 10.85
CA VAL A 10 -16.85 -12.56 12.07
C VAL A 10 -15.91 -11.39 11.79
N SER A 11 -15.22 -11.45 10.65
CA SER A 11 -14.39 -10.34 10.18
C SER A 11 -15.27 -9.30 9.47
N PRO A 12 -15.07 -8.00 9.71
CA PRO A 12 -15.76 -6.97 8.93
C PRO A 12 -15.27 -6.92 7.49
N LEU A 13 -14.09 -7.49 7.19
CA LEU A 13 -13.52 -7.56 5.83
C LEU A 13 -14.46 -8.33 4.90
N ASP A 14 -14.95 -9.49 5.34
CA ASP A 14 -15.88 -10.34 4.57
C ASP A 14 -17.36 -9.98 4.80
N GLY A 15 -17.61 -8.92 5.58
CA GLY A 15 -18.94 -8.48 5.99
C GLY A 15 -19.24 -7.05 5.55
N ARG A 16 -19.12 -6.12 6.50
CA ARG A 16 -19.38 -4.69 6.30
C ARG A 16 -18.59 -4.10 5.13
N TYR A 17 -17.36 -4.57 4.92
CA TYR A 17 -16.44 -4.04 3.93
C TYR A 17 -16.24 -4.95 2.71
N ALA A 18 -17.01 -6.05 2.58
CA ALA A 18 -16.84 -7.03 1.50
C ALA A 18 -16.75 -6.41 0.11
N ARG A 19 -17.60 -5.41 -0.17
CA ARG A 19 -17.59 -4.71 -1.47
C ARG A 19 -16.27 -4.00 -1.80
N TYR A 20 -15.49 -3.61 -0.80
CA TYR A 20 -14.19 -2.97 -0.98
C TYR A 20 -13.08 -4.01 -1.10
N THR A 21 -13.26 -5.19 -0.49
CA THR A 21 -12.25 -6.25 -0.49
C THR A 21 -12.46 -7.27 -1.61
N GLU A 22 -13.59 -7.22 -2.32
CA GLU A 22 -13.91 -8.06 -3.48
C GLU A 22 -12.77 -8.16 -4.50
N PRO A 23 -12.09 -7.06 -4.89
CA PRO A 23 -10.98 -7.14 -5.85
C PRO A 23 -9.80 -7.99 -5.38
N LEU A 24 -9.67 -8.26 -4.07
CA LEU A 24 -8.63 -9.11 -3.51
C LEU A 24 -9.02 -10.59 -3.46
N VAL A 25 -10.30 -10.94 -3.61
CA VAL A 25 -10.77 -12.35 -3.54
C VAL A 25 -10.00 -13.28 -4.50
N PRO A 26 -9.70 -12.89 -5.75
CA PRO A 26 -8.91 -13.70 -6.67
C PRO A 26 -7.45 -13.94 -6.23
N TYR A 27 -6.98 -13.28 -5.17
CA TYR A 27 -5.60 -13.34 -4.69
C TYR A 27 -5.46 -13.76 -3.23
N ALA A 28 -6.44 -13.42 -2.39
CA ALA A 28 -6.37 -13.53 -0.93
C ALA A 28 -7.18 -14.70 -0.35
N SER A 29 -8.06 -15.32 -1.15
CA SER A 29 -8.96 -16.38 -0.69
C SER A 29 -8.28 -17.75 -0.64
N GLU A 30 -8.91 -18.69 0.07
CA GLU A 30 -8.48 -20.09 0.06
C GLU A 30 -8.60 -20.70 -1.34
N GLN A 31 -9.65 -20.35 -2.09
CA GLN A 31 -9.82 -20.75 -3.49
C GLN A 31 -8.65 -20.26 -4.35
N ALA A 32 -8.23 -19.00 -4.18
CA ALA A 32 -7.09 -18.44 -4.90
C ALA A 32 -5.77 -19.18 -4.57
N LEU A 33 -5.57 -19.54 -3.29
CA LEU A 33 -4.41 -20.35 -2.88
C LEU A 33 -4.43 -21.74 -3.51
N ILE A 34 -5.58 -22.41 -3.56
CA ILE A 34 -5.70 -23.71 -4.21
C ILE A 34 -5.42 -23.58 -5.71
N ARG A 35 -6.05 -22.63 -6.41
CA ARG A 35 -5.79 -22.37 -7.83
C ARG A 35 -4.31 -22.14 -8.13
N ALA A 36 -3.65 -21.31 -7.32
CA ALA A 36 -2.23 -21.02 -7.52
C ALA A 36 -1.34 -22.25 -7.27
N ARG A 37 -1.71 -23.14 -6.34
CA ARG A 37 -1.02 -24.42 -6.14
C ARG A 37 -1.22 -25.36 -7.33
N VAL A 38 -2.44 -25.45 -7.87
CA VAL A 38 -2.73 -26.21 -9.10
C VAL A 38 -1.86 -25.68 -10.25
N ARG A 39 -1.79 -24.35 -10.43
CA ARG A 39 -0.92 -23.72 -11.44
C ARG A 39 0.54 -24.16 -11.32
N VAL A 40 1.10 -24.12 -10.11
CA VAL A 40 2.50 -24.50 -9.89
C VAL A 40 2.74 -25.99 -10.20
N GLU A 41 1.85 -26.87 -9.77
CA GLU A 41 1.95 -28.31 -10.05
C GLU A 41 1.83 -28.63 -11.54
N VAL A 42 0.87 -28.01 -12.22
CA VAL A 42 0.65 -28.17 -13.67
C VAL A 42 1.85 -27.69 -14.47
N GLU A 43 2.32 -26.46 -14.22
CA GLU A 43 3.46 -25.92 -14.97
C GLU A 43 4.74 -26.68 -14.64
N TYR A 44 4.90 -27.18 -13.40
CA TYR A 44 6.05 -28.03 -13.06
C TYR A 44 6.01 -29.36 -13.81
N LEU A 45 4.85 -30.03 -13.86
CA LEU A 45 4.67 -31.27 -14.59
C LEU A 45 4.96 -31.08 -16.09
N ALA A 46 4.49 -29.97 -16.68
CA ALA A 46 4.77 -29.63 -18.07
C ALA A 46 6.26 -29.39 -18.32
N ALA A 47 6.94 -28.62 -17.46
CA ALA A 47 8.39 -28.40 -17.56
C ALA A 47 9.19 -29.69 -17.37
N LEU A 48 8.73 -30.58 -16.48
CA LEU A 48 9.37 -31.88 -16.25
C LEU A 48 9.22 -32.80 -17.46
N ALA A 49 8.04 -32.81 -18.12
CA ALA A 49 7.82 -33.57 -19.36
C ALA A 49 8.78 -33.14 -20.48
N ASP A 50 9.16 -31.87 -20.53
CA ASP A 50 10.14 -31.35 -21.49
C ASP A 50 11.59 -31.72 -21.13
N THR A 51 11.82 -32.29 -19.94
CA THR A 51 13.16 -32.54 -19.39
C THR A 51 13.50 -34.04 -19.29
N VAL A 52 12.51 -34.91 -19.06
CA VAL A 52 12.71 -36.36 -18.87
C VAL A 52 12.09 -37.16 -20.02
N GLU A 53 12.60 -38.38 -20.27
CA GLU A 53 12.16 -39.19 -21.42
C GLU A 53 11.03 -40.18 -21.09
N GLU A 54 10.73 -40.41 -19.80
CA GLU A 54 9.79 -41.45 -19.37
C GLU A 54 8.33 -41.14 -19.63
N PHE A 55 7.98 -39.87 -19.85
CA PHE A 55 6.64 -39.44 -20.23
C PHE A 55 6.71 -38.18 -21.08
N ASP A 56 5.66 -37.95 -21.87
CA ASP A 56 5.48 -36.76 -22.68
C ASP A 56 4.04 -36.27 -22.50
N LEU A 57 3.81 -35.00 -22.80
CA LEU A 57 2.50 -34.36 -22.81
C LEU A 57 2.28 -33.72 -24.18
N THR A 58 1.26 -34.21 -24.89
CA THR A 58 0.78 -33.57 -26.12
C THR A 58 0.27 -32.16 -25.84
N ASP A 59 0.20 -31.31 -26.87
CA ASP A 59 -0.34 -29.95 -26.73
C ASP A 59 -1.77 -29.96 -26.15
N GLU A 60 -2.62 -30.91 -26.55
CA GLU A 60 -3.99 -31.06 -26.02
C GLU A 60 -3.99 -31.42 -24.52
N GLU A 61 -3.06 -32.27 -24.08
CA GLU A 61 -2.93 -32.63 -22.66
C GLU A 61 -2.39 -31.46 -21.83
N ARG A 62 -1.47 -30.66 -22.38
CA ARG A 62 -0.98 -29.43 -21.74
C ARG A 62 -2.10 -28.40 -21.60
N ASP A 63 -2.88 -28.20 -22.65
CA ASP A 63 -4.03 -27.28 -22.62
C ASP A 63 -5.08 -27.74 -21.61
N ARG A 64 -5.39 -29.04 -21.57
CA ARG A 64 -6.31 -29.61 -20.57
C ARG A 64 -5.80 -29.41 -19.14
N LEU A 65 -4.51 -29.60 -18.89
CA LEU A 65 -3.92 -29.38 -17.58
C LEU A 65 -3.91 -27.90 -17.19
N ARG A 66 -3.64 -26.99 -18.13
CA ARG A 66 -3.66 -25.54 -17.88
C ARG A 66 -5.08 -25.03 -17.60
N ASP A 67 -6.08 -25.57 -18.26
CA ASP A 67 -7.49 -25.26 -18.00
C ASP A 67 -7.87 -25.51 -16.52
N CYS A 68 -7.22 -26.48 -15.86
CA CYS A 68 -7.40 -26.75 -14.43
C CYS A 68 -7.03 -25.57 -13.51
N TYR A 69 -6.27 -24.57 -13.96
CA TYR A 69 -6.04 -23.35 -13.18
C TYR A 69 -6.53 -22.07 -13.88
N GLU A 70 -6.67 -22.09 -15.21
CA GLU A 70 -7.17 -20.95 -16.00
C GLU A 70 -8.70 -20.79 -15.85
N SER A 71 -9.44 -21.89 -15.83
CA SER A 71 -10.91 -21.94 -15.67
C SER A 71 -11.36 -22.36 -14.27
N PHE A 72 -10.43 -22.41 -13.30
CA PHE A 72 -10.68 -22.93 -11.95
C PHE A 72 -11.77 -22.16 -11.20
N ASP A 73 -12.78 -22.88 -10.72
CA ASP A 73 -13.95 -22.29 -10.09
C ASP A 73 -14.20 -22.76 -8.64
N GLU A 74 -15.40 -22.50 -8.11
CA GLU A 74 -15.78 -22.92 -6.74
C GLU A 74 -15.99 -24.44 -6.64
N ASP A 75 -16.49 -25.09 -7.69
CA ASP A 75 -16.72 -26.53 -7.72
C ASP A 75 -15.38 -27.27 -7.70
N ASP A 76 -14.38 -26.80 -8.44
CA ASP A 76 -13.02 -27.33 -8.39
C ASP A 76 -12.41 -27.19 -7.00
N ALA A 77 -12.54 -26.00 -6.40
CA ALA A 77 -12.09 -25.77 -5.04
C ALA A 77 -12.78 -26.71 -4.03
N ALA A 78 -14.08 -26.93 -4.20
CA ALA A 78 -14.85 -27.86 -3.37
C ALA A 78 -14.36 -29.30 -3.53
N VAL A 79 -14.02 -29.75 -4.75
CA VAL A 79 -13.41 -31.06 -5.00
C VAL A 79 -12.08 -31.20 -4.27
N VAL A 80 -11.19 -30.21 -4.37
CA VAL A 80 -9.91 -30.24 -3.63
C VAL A 80 -10.14 -30.29 -2.11
N LYS A 81 -11.08 -29.50 -1.58
CA LYS A 81 -11.43 -29.57 -0.15
C LYS A 81 -12.01 -30.93 0.23
N GLN A 82 -12.80 -31.55 -0.63
CA GLN A 82 -13.35 -32.87 -0.38
C GLN A 82 -12.26 -33.94 -0.35
N LEU A 83 -11.30 -33.90 -1.28
CA LEU A 83 -10.08 -34.73 -1.26
C LEU A 83 -9.27 -34.54 0.02
N GLU A 84 -9.25 -33.33 0.59
CA GLU A 84 -8.60 -33.04 1.86
C GLU A 84 -9.33 -33.67 3.07
N THR A 85 -10.65 -33.46 3.19
CA THR A 85 -11.37 -33.70 4.44
C THR A 85 -12.20 -34.98 4.49
N GLU A 86 -12.71 -35.45 3.34
CA GLU A 86 -13.71 -36.54 3.27
C GLU A 86 -13.25 -37.71 2.39
N GLY A 87 -12.39 -37.45 1.41
CA GLY A 87 -12.07 -38.36 0.32
C GLY A 87 -13.04 -38.18 -0.86
N TRP A 88 -12.58 -38.53 -2.06
CA TRP A 88 -13.32 -38.31 -3.30
C TRP A 88 -12.88 -39.34 -4.36
N LYS A 89 -13.81 -39.85 -5.17
CA LYS A 89 -13.58 -40.89 -6.21
C LYS A 89 -12.60 -42.02 -5.82
N GLY A 90 -12.75 -42.59 -4.63
CA GLY A 90 -11.91 -43.70 -4.16
C GLY A 90 -10.58 -43.30 -3.54
N TYR A 91 -10.20 -42.02 -3.58
CA TYR A 91 -9.14 -41.48 -2.71
C TYR A 91 -9.67 -41.34 -1.29
N SER A 92 -8.87 -41.77 -0.31
CA SER A 92 -9.13 -41.47 1.11
C SER A 92 -8.80 -40.01 1.42
N ALA A 93 -9.44 -39.43 2.43
CA ALA A 93 -9.13 -38.10 2.92
C ALA A 93 -7.64 -37.97 3.23
N THR A 94 -6.99 -36.95 2.64
CA THR A 94 -5.54 -36.76 2.79
C THR A 94 -5.17 -36.10 4.10
N ASN A 95 -6.06 -35.29 4.69
CA ASN A 95 -5.76 -34.35 5.78
C ASN A 95 -4.52 -33.48 5.49
N HIS A 96 -4.24 -33.23 4.20
CA HIS A 96 -3.09 -32.47 3.74
C HIS A 96 -3.44 -31.75 2.42
N ASP A 97 -3.52 -30.42 2.48
CA ASP A 97 -3.97 -29.58 1.38
C ASP A 97 -3.19 -29.76 0.05
N VAL A 98 -1.85 -29.77 0.07
CA VAL A 98 -1.05 -30.00 -1.16
C VAL A 98 -1.25 -31.40 -1.74
N LYS A 99 -1.41 -32.44 -0.90
CA LYS A 99 -1.69 -33.80 -1.40
C LYS A 99 -3.06 -33.90 -2.05
N ALA A 100 -4.04 -33.13 -1.58
CA ALA A 100 -5.33 -33.02 -2.24
C ALA A 100 -5.22 -32.36 -3.62
N VAL A 101 -4.37 -31.34 -3.77
CA VAL A 101 -4.06 -30.73 -5.08
C VAL A 101 -3.40 -31.75 -6.02
N GLU A 102 -2.45 -32.55 -5.54
CA GLU A 102 -1.83 -33.62 -6.34
C GLU A 102 -2.87 -34.58 -6.92
N TYR A 103 -3.83 -35.03 -6.11
CA TYR A 103 -4.91 -35.90 -6.58
C TYR A 103 -5.86 -35.20 -7.54
N PHE A 104 -6.13 -33.91 -7.36
CA PHE A 104 -6.94 -33.15 -8.30
C PHE A 104 -6.27 -33.04 -9.68
N VAL A 105 -4.97 -32.73 -9.73
CA VAL A 105 -4.19 -32.69 -10.98
C VAL A 105 -4.14 -34.07 -11.64
N ARG A 106 -3.99 -35.13 -10.84
CA ARG A 106 -3.95 -36.51 -11.33
C ARG A 106 -5.17 -36.92 -12.14
N GLU A 107 -6.34 -36.43 -11.79
CA GLU A 107 -7.59 -36.77 -12.47
C GLU A 107 -7.71 -36.14 -13.87
N HIS A 108 -6.91 -35.11 -14.13
CA HIS A 108 -6.88 -34.40 -15.39
C HIS A 108 -5.65 -34.76 -16.23
N ALA A 109 -4.63 -35.36 -15.61
CA ALA A 109 -3.40 -35.82 -16.24
C ALA A 109 -3.55 -37.21 -16.90
N PRO A 110 -2.84 -37.48 -18.01
CA PRO A 110 -2.77 -38.82 -18.58
C PRO A 110 -2.08 -39.80 -17.61
N GLU A 111 -2.44 -41.09 -17.67
CA GLU A 111 -1.91 -42.12 -16.76
C GLU A 111 -0.37 -42.19 -16.76
N SER A 112 0.26 -41.94 -17.91
CA SER A 112 1.72 -41.88 -18.06
C SER A 112 2.38 -40.82 -17.17
N ALA A 113 1.69 -39.71 -16.91
CA ALA A 113 2.19 -38.61 -16.11
C ALA A 113 1.93 -38.78 -14.60
N HIS A 114 1.06 -39.70 -14.18
CA HIS A 114 0.68 -39.87 -12.76
C HIS A 114 1.86 -40.04 -11.80
N PRO A 115 2.92 -40.83 -12.11
CA PRO A 115 4.07 -40.96 -11.23
C PRO A 115 4.94 -39.69 -11.11
N PHE A 116 4.75 -38.73 -12.02
CA PHE A 116 5.56 -37.52 -12.16
C PHE A 116 4.91 -36.28 -11.55
N ILE A 117 3.64 -36.37 -11.15
CA ILE A 117 2.95 -35.30 -10.41
C ILE A 117 3.63 -35.14 -9.04
N HIS A 118 3.99 -33.91 -8.68
CA HIS A 118 4.76 -33.59 -7.47
C HIS A 118 6.15 -34.27 -7.39
N PHE A 119 6.72 -34.70 -8.52
CA PHE A 119 7.98 -35.45 -8.53
C PHE A 119 9.14 -34.68 -7.91
N GLY A 120 9.79 -35.25 -6.90
CA GLY A 120 10.94 -34.64 -6.20
C GLY A 120 10.62 -33.40 -5.36
N LEU A 121 9.42 -32.84 -5.50
CA LEU A 121 8.98 -31.64 -4.78
C LEU A 121 8.76 -31.92 -3.29
N THR A 122 8.80 -30.85 -2.52
CA THR A 122 8.15 -30.77 -1.21
C THR A 122 6.98 -29.81 -1.28
N SER A 123 6.01 -29.92 -0.35
CA SER A 123 4.86 -29.01 -0.26
C SER A 123 5.25 -27.52 -0.29
N GLU A 124 6.44 -27.16 0.23
CA GLU A 124 6.91 -25.77 0.17
C GLU A 124 7.40 -25.30 -1.17
N ASP A 125 7.89 -26.17 -2.05
CA ASP A 125 8.21 -25.76 -3.42
C ASP A 125 6.94 -25.21 -4.09
N VAL A 126 5.80 -25.86 -3.85
CA VAL A 126 4.49 -25.41 -4.33
C VAL A 126 3.99 -24.18 -3.55
N ASN A 127 3.97 -24.24 -2.21
CA ASN A 127 3.39 -23.18 -1.38
C ASN A 127 4.08 -21.83 -1.57
N ASN A 128 5.41 -21.80 -1.60
CA ASN A 128 6.13 -20.54 -1.68
C ASN A 128 5.87 -19.83 -3.02
N LEU A 129 5.87 -20.59 -4.13
CA LEU A 129 5.60 -20.08 -5.46
C LEU A 129 4.15 -19.63 -5.58
N ALA A 130 3.19 -20.46 -5.16
CA ALA A 130 1.77 -20.12 -5.16
C ALA A 130 1.50 -18.82 -4.38
N GLN A 131 2.14 -18.63 -3.23
CA GLN A 131 2.00 -17.41 -2.45
C GLN A 131 2.49 -16.16 -3.21
N ARG A 132 3.66 -16.21 -3.87
CA ARG A 132 4.18 -15.06 -4.62
C ARG A 132 3.36 -14.79 -5.88
N LEU A 133 2.85 -15.84 -6.53
CA LEU A 133 1.90 -15.73 -7.65
C LEU A 133 0.58 -15.05 -7.28
N LEU A 134 0.26 -14.96 -5.99
CA LEU A 134 -0.91 -14.24 -5.49
C LEU A 134 -0.57 -12.85 -4.97
N VAL A 135 0.52 -12.72 -4.20
CA VAL A 135 0.96 -11.44 -3.63
C VAL A 135 1.34 -10.44 -4.73
N LYS A 136 2.06 -10.88 -5.76
CA LYS A 136 2.52 -10.02 -6.85
C LYS A 136 1.35 -9.31 -7.56
N PRO A 137 0.37 -10.03 -8.14
CA PRO A 137 -0.77 -9.38 -8.78
C PRO A 137 -1.71 -8.69 -7.78
N ALA A 138 -1.85 -9.15 -6.53
CA ALA A 138 -2.59 -8.37 -5.52
C ALA A 138 -2.01 -6.96 -5.33
N VAL A 139 -0.68 -6.82 -5.39
CA VAL A 139 -0.01 -5.53 -5.34
C VAL A 139 -0.15 -4.79 -6.68
N GLU A 140 0.21 -5.43 -7.79
CA GLU A 140 0.31 -4.80 -9.11
C GLU A 140 -1.06 -4.41 -9.70
N ASP A 141 -2.08 -5.24 -9.51
CA ASP A 141 -3.40 -5.09 -10.12
C ASP A 141 -4.41 -4.36 -9.22
N VAL A 142 -4.19 -4.37 -7.89
CA VAL A 142 -5.18 -3.85 -6.92
C VAL A 142 -4.63 -2.72 -6.06
N LEU A 143 -3.57 -2.96 -5.29
CA LEU A 143 -3.11 -1.98 -4.29
C LEU A 143 -2.35 -0.80 -4.93
N ALA A 144 -1.37 -1.08 -5.79
CA ALA A 144 -0.55 -0.05 -6.41
C ALA A 144 -1.36 0.90 -7.32
N PRO A 145 -2.31 0.42 -8.15
CA PRO A 145 -3.18 1.31 -8.92
C PRO A 145 -3.96 2.29 -8.04
N LYS A 146 -4.49 1.83 -6.90
CA LYS A 146 -5.22 2.67 -5.95
C LYS A 146 -4.35 3.75 -5.30
N LEU A 147 -3.11 3.41 -4.99
CA LEU A 147 -2.13 4.40 -4.51
C LEU A 147 -1.77 5.42 -5.59
N ARG A 148 -1.65 5.00 -6.86
CA ARG A 148 -1.42 5.92 -7.99
C ARG A 148 -2.60 6.86 -8.20
N GLU A 149 -3.84 6.35 -8.20
CA GLU A 149 -5.06 7.17 -8.27
C GLU A 149 -5.10 8.25 -7.16
N LEU A 150 -4.74 7.88 -5.93
CA LEU A 150 -4.62 8.82 -4.81
C LEU A 150 -3.53 9.87 -5.05
N ARG A 151 -2.34 9.44 -5.49
CA ARG A 151 -1.22 10.34 -5.79
C ARG A 151 -1.59 11.33 -6.90
N ASP A 152 -2.28 10.87 -7.94
CA ASP A 152 -2.72 11.70 -9.05
C ASP A 152 -3.78 12.71 -8.58
N THR A 153 -4.76 12.27 -7.77
CA THR A 153 -5.75 13.15 -7.13
C THR A 153 -5.07 14.25 -6.30
N LEU A 154 -4.08 13.87 -5.46
CA LEU A 154 -3.32 14.83 -4.66
C LEU A 154 -2.53 15.81 -5.53
N THR A 155 -1.97 15.34 -6.65
CA THR A 155 -1.22 16.17 -7.59
C THR A 155 -2.13 17.18 -8.29
N GLU A 156 -3.31 16.75 -8.72
CA GLU A 156 -4.33 17.62 -9.32
C GLU A 156 -4.81 18.68 -8.33
N MET A 157 -5.16 18.27 -7.11
CA MET A 157 -5.56 19.19 -6.05
C MET A 157 -4.43 20.15 -5.67
N ALA A 158 -3.19 19.68 -5.62
CA ALA A 158 -2.02 20.51 -5.34
C ALA A 158 -1.87 21.62 -6.40
N ARG A 159 -1.96 21.25 -7.69
CA ARG A 159 -1.88 22.20 -8.82
C ARG A 159 -3.04 23.19 -8.83
N ALA A 160 -4.26 22.70 -8.61
CA ALA A 160 -5.45 23.55 -8.58
C ALA A 160 -5.43 24.57 -7.45
N ASN A 161 -4.77 24.24 -6.33
CA ASN A 161 -4.73 25.09 -5.12
C ASN A 161 -3.34 25.67 -4.84
N ARG A 162 -2.47 25.74 -5.85
CA ARG A 162 -1.05 26.17 -5.70
C ARG A 162 -0.90 27.56 -5.08
N ASP A 163 -1.86 28.45 -5.33
CA ASP A 163 -1.86 29.86 -4.90
C ASP A 163 -2.76 30.12 -3.69
N VAL A 164 -3.44 29.10 -3.15
CA VAL A 164 -4.31 29.24 -1.98
C VAL A 164 -3.45 29.41 -0.73
N ALA A 165 -3.18 30.66 -0.36
CA ALA A 165 -2.40 31.01 0.81
C ALA A 165 -3.08 30.54 2.10
N MET A 166 -2.31 29.97 3.02
CA MET A 166 -2.81 29.54 4.32
C MET A 166 -1.78 29.78 5.43
N LEU A 167 -2.28 30.01 6.64
CA LEU A 167 -1.42 30.09 7.83
C LEU A 167 -0.87 28.70 8.15
N ALA A 168 0.45 28.56 8.16
CA ALA A 168 1.10 27.33 8.60
C ALA A 168 1.05 27.22 10.13
N HIS A 169 1.17 25.98 10.63
CA HIS A 169 1.28 25.72 12.05
C HIS A 169 2.52 24.89 12.37
N THR A 170 3.41 25.41 13.22
CA THR A 170 4.53 24.65 13.78
C THR A 170 4.36 24.55 15.29
N HIS A 171 4.52 23.35 15.86
CA HIS A 171 4.14 23.07 17.25
C HIS A 171 2.67 23.46 17.58
N GLY A 172 1.80 23.43 16.57
CA GLY A 172 0.41 23.88 16.67
C GLY A 172 0.21 25.41 16.76
N GLN A 173 1.28 26.21 16.70
CA GLN A 173 1.24 27.67 16.76
C GLN A 173 1.29 28.29 15.36
N PRO A 174 0.65 29.46 15.13
CA PRO A 174 0.82 30.25 13.92
C PRO A 174 2.29 30.40 13.50
N ALA A 175 2.57 30.19 12.23
CA ALA A 175 3.91 30.26 11.65
C ALA A 175 3.89 30.90 10.25
N THR A 176 5.07 31.02 9.64
CA THR A 176 5.27 31.56 8.29
C THR A 176 4.29 30.93 7.28
N PRO A 177 3.56 31.72 6.49
CA PRO A 177 2.54 31.21 5.57
C PRO A 177 3.09 30.21 4.57
N THR A 178 2.18 29.37 4.09
CA THR A 178 2.40 28.41 3.00
C THR A 178 1.21 28.48 2.03
N THR A 179 1.17 27.59 1.05
CA THR A 179 -0.04 27.38 0.23
C THR A 179 -0.61 25.98 0.46
N PHE A 180 -1.95 25.87 0.43
CA PHE A 180 -2.62 24.58 0.56
C PHE A 180 -2.16 23.60 -0.52
N GLY A 181 -1.99 24.09 -1.76
CA GLY A 181 -1.46 23.28 -2.85
C GLY A 181 -0.06 22.72 -2.57
N LYS A 182 0.85 23.52 -1.99
CA LYS A 182 2.18 23.06 -1.60
C LYS A 182 2.10 21.98 -0.50
N GLU A 183 1.24 22.13 0.50
CA GLU A 183 1.10 21.10 1.54
C GLU A 183 0.57 19.77 0.97
N LEU A 184 -0.36 19.80 0.01
CA LEU A 184 -0.78 18.60 -0.72
C LEU A 184 0.34 18.00 -1.58
N ALA A 185 1.15 18.85 -2.21
CA ALA A 185 2.31 18.42 -3.02
C ALA A 185 3.30 17.60 -2.20
N VAL A 186 3.49 17.91 -0.91
CA VAL A 186 4.35 17.14 0.00
C VAL A 186 3.87 15.70 0.13
N TYR A 187 2.57 15.46 0.28
CA TYR A 187 2.01 14.10 0.34
C TYR A 187 2.12 13.39 -1.00
N ALA A 188 1.78 14.05 -2.11
CA ALA A 188 1.89 13.48 -3.45
C ALA A 188 3.32 12.99 -3.76
N ALA A 189 4.33 13.82 -3.45
CA ALA A 189 5.74 13.49 -3.67
C ALA A 189 6.22 12.33 -2.76
N ARG A 190 5.83 12.34 -1.48
CA ARG A 190 6.14 11.24 -0.54
C ARG A 190 5.49 9.92 -0.99
N LEU A 191 4.23 9.97 -1.41
CA LEU A 191 3.49 8.81 -1.87
C LEU A 191 4.09 8.24 -3.17
N GLY A 192 4.51 9.10 -4.10
CA GLY A 192 5.21 8.70 -5.32
C GLY A 192 6.48 7.88 -5.05
N ARG A 193 7.29 8.30 -4.06
CA ARG A 193 8.47 7.52 -3.63
C ARG A 193 8.09 6.16 -3.05
N SER A 194 7.09 6.11 -2.19
CA SER A 194 6.62 4.84 -1.60
C SER A 194 6.02 3.89 -2.65
N ILE A 195 5.34 4.40 -3.67
CA ILE A 195 4.85 3.58 -4.80
C ILE A 195 6.03 2.98 -5.57
N ALA A 196 7.07 3.75 -5.85
CA ALA A 196 8.26 3.24 -6.55
C ALA A 196 9.01 2.17 -5.73
N GLU A 197 9.03 2.29 -4.40
CA GLU A 197 9.55 1.25 -3.50
C GLU A 197 8.69 -0.02 -3.56
N LEU A 198 7.36 0.13 -3.56
CA LEU A 198 6.42 -0.99 -3.64
C LEU A 198 6.54 -1.75 -4.96
N ASP A 199 6.60 -1.03 -6.08
CA ASP A 199 6.80 -1.60 -7.42
C ASP A 199 8.10 -2.40 -7.49
N ARG A 200 9.19 -1.85 -6.92
CA ARG A 200 10.47 -2.56 -6.85
C ARG A 200 10.39 -3.80 -5.96
N ALA A 201 9.71 -3.73 -4.83
CA ALA A 201 9.57 -4.88 -3.92
C ALA A 201 8.74 -6.01 -4.57
N ALA A 202 7.63 -5.67 -5.22
CA ALA A 202 6.78 -6.64 -5.93
C ALA A 202 7.51 -7.28 -7.13
N ALA A 203 8.26 -6.50 -7.90
CA ALA A 203 9.05 -7.00 -9.02
C ALA A 203 10.16 -7.99 -8.59
N ASN A 204 10.72 -7.81 -7.40
CA ASN A 204 11.81 -8.62 -6.85
C ASN A 204 11.35 -9.78 -5.96
N LEU A 205 10.06 -10.13 -5.97
CA LEU A 205 9.57 -11.32 -5.28
C LEU A 205 10.30 -12.57 -5.76
N THR A 206 10.71 -13.41 -4.80
CA THR A 206 11.54 -14.57 -5.10
C THR A 206 10.76 -15.87 -5.02
N GLY A 207 11.22 -16.88 -5.76
CA GLY A 207 10.72 -18.24 -5.72
C GLY A 207 11.83 -19.25 -5.48
N LYS A 208 11.47 -20.39 -4.89
CA LYS A 208 12.38 -21.50 -4.62
C LYS A 208 11.75 -22.79 -5.11
N LEU A 209 12.56 -23.63 -5.75
CA LEU A 209 12.26 -25.03 -6.00
C LEU A 209 13.54 -25.82 -5.75
N ALA A 210 13.62 -26.57 -4.65
CA ALA A 210 14.83 -27.33 -4.32
C ALA A 210 14.58 -28.53 -3.40
N GLY A 211 13.33 -29.00 -3.32
CA GLY A 211 12.95 -30.18 -2.55
C GLY A 211 13.00 -29.96 -1.03
N ALA A 212 12.96 -31.08 -0.30
CA ALA A 212 12.66 -31.12 1.13
C ALA A 212 13.56 -30.26 2.03
N SER A 213 14.84 -30.07 1.71
CA SER A 213 15.77 -29.30 2.54
C SER A 213 16.60 -28.28 1.75
N GLY A 214 16.20 -27.96 0.52
CA GLY A 214 16.90 -26.98 -0.31
C GLY A 214 18.15 -27.51 -1.02
N THR A 215 18.21 -28.82 -1.29
CA THR A 215 19.42 -29.50 -1.80
C THR A 215 19.19 -30.37 -3.02
N TYR A 216 17.97 -30.39 -3.57
CA TYR A 216 17.61 -31.22 -4.74
C TYR A 216 17.84 -32.72 -4.53
N ALA A 217 17.95 -33.20 -3.28
CA ALA A 217 18.41 -34.57 -3.02
C ALA A 217 17.52 -35.66 -3.67
N ALA A 218 16.19 -35.46 -3.66
CA ALA A 218 15.25 -36.38 -4.31
C ALA A 218 15.35 -36.32 -5.85
N HIS A 219 15.52 -35.13 -6.41
CA HIS A 219 15.75 -34.92 -7.83
C HIS A 219 17.06 -35.57 -8.30
N GLN A 220 18.16 -35.27 -7.62
CA GLN A 220 19.52 -35.71 -7.97
C GLN A 220 19.70 -37.23 -7.89
N VAL A 221 19.05 -37.90 -6.92
CA VAL A 221 19.17 -39.37 -6.82
C VAL A 221 18.40 -40.08 -7.94
N ALA A 222 17.30 -39.50 -8.41
CA ALA A 222 16.49 -40.08 -9.46
C ALA A 222 17.05 -39.79 -10.85
N TYR A 223 17.52 -38.56 -11.09
CA TYR A 223 18.18 -38.16 -12.33
C TYR A 223 19.48 -37.40 -12.03
N PRO A 224 20.63 -38.10 -12.00
CA PRO A 224 21.90 -37.49 -11.63
C PRO A 224 22.52 -36.59 -12.70
N ASP A 225 22.10 -36.76 -13.96
CA ASP A 225 22.68 -36.06 -15.12
C ASP A 225 21.94 -34.76 -15.48
N ILE A 226 20.82 -34.44 -14.81
CA ILE A 226 20.08 -33.19 -14.99
C ILE A 226 20.66 -32.10 -14.07
N ASP A 227 20.91 -30.91 -14.63
CA ASP A 227 21.26 -29.72 -13.85
C ASP A 227 20.00 -29.13 -13.18
N TRP A 228 19.66 -29.69 -12.02
CA TRP A 228 18.48 -29.29 -11.25
C TRP A 228 18.49 -27.83 -10.78
N PRO A 229 19.64 -27.24 -10.36
CA PRO A 229 19.72 -25.80 -10.14
C PRO A 229 19.34 -24.96 -11.36
N ALA A 230 19.82 -25.31 -12.56
CA ALA A 230 19.46 -24.59 -13.78
C ALA A 230 17.99 -24.79 -14.17
N PHE A 231 17.46 -26.02 -14.03
CA PHE A 231 16.03 -26.30 -14.19
C PHE A 231 15.18 -25.42 -13.27
N SER A 232 15.54 -25.35 -11.98
CA SER A 232 14.84 -24.57 -10.98
C SER A 232 14.85 -23.08 -11.30
N GLU A 233 16.00 -22.54 -11.70
CA GLU A 233 16.12 -21.14 -12.11
C GLU A 233 15.19 -20.81 -13.28
N SER A 234 15.21 -21.66 -14.33
CA SER A 234 14.34 -21.50 -15.50
C SER A 234 12.87 -21.61 -15.15
N PHE A 235 12.49 -22.58 -14.30
CA PHE A 235 11.12 -22.78 -13.87
C PHE A 235 10.58 -21.62 -13.03
N VAL A 236 11.36 -21.14 -12.06
CA VAL A 236 10.94 -20.00 -11.24
C VAL A 236 10.84 -18.72 -12.08
N ALA A 237 11.76 -18.53 -13.03
CA ALA A 237 11.72 -17.40 -13.97
C ALA A 237 10.50 -17.46 -14.90
N SER A 238 10.07 -18.65 -15.36
CA SER A 238 8.89 -18.79 -16.22
C SER A 238 7.58 -18.41 -15.49
N LEU A 239 7.58 -18.49 -14.16
CA LEU A 239 6.49 -17.98 -13.30
C LEU A 239 6.55 -16.47 -13.03
N GLY A 240 7.54 -15.76 -13.59
CA GLY A 240 7.73 -14.32 -13.42
C GLY A 240 8.30 -13.91 -12.06
N LEU A 241 9.04 -14.82 -11.41
CA LEU A 241 9.68 -14.62 -10.10
C LEU A 241 11.20 -14.69 -10.21
N SER A 242 11.90 -14.07 -9.27
CA SER A 242 13.36 -14.18 -9.17
C SER A 242 13.75 -15.48 -8.46
N HIS A 243 14.65 -16.28 -9.04
CA HIS A 243 15.07 -17.53 -8.42
C HIS A 243 15.93 -17.29 -7.17
N ARG A 244 15.63 -18.02 -6.09
CA ARG A 244 16.42 -18.06 -4.86
C ARG A 244 17.12 -19.40 -4.69
N ALA A 245 18.41 -19.43 -5.07
CA ALA A 245 19.22 -20.64 -5.06
C ALA A 245 19.49 -21.23 -3.66
N LEU A 246 19.66 -20.38 -2.65
CA LEU A 246 19.97 -20.82 -1.29
C LEU A 246 18.74 -20.69 -0.38
N SER A 247 18.27 -21.83 0.10
CA SER A 247 17.07 -21.95 0.92
C SER A 247 17.14 -23.18 1.83
N THR A 248 16.19 -23.30 2.73
CA THR A 248 15.96 -24.53 3.49
C THR A 248 14.77 -25.28 2.87
N GLN A 249 13.87 -25.83 3.69
CA GLN A 249 12.59 -26.30 3.16
C GLN A 249 11.76 -25.13 2.60
N VAL A 250 11.84 -23.96 3.25
CA VAL A 250 11.08 -22.75 2.90
C VAL A 250 11.93 -21.75 2.11
N ASN A 251 11.27 -20.94 1.27
CA ASN A 251 11.85 -19.70 0.76
C ASN A 251 11.86 -18.66 1.91
N PRO A 252 13.03 -18.13 2.33
CA PRO A 252 13.06 -17.07 3.34
C PRO A 252 12.25 -15.86 2.88
N CYS A 253 11.40 -15.33 3.76
CA CYS A 253 10.37 -14.35 3.39
C CYS A 253 10.84 -12.89 3.45
N ASP A 254 12.13 -12.62 3.26
CA ASP A 254 12.69 -11.25 3.23
C ASP A 254 12.11 -10.42 2.07
N ASP A 255 11.76 -11.09 0.97
CA ASP A 255 11.10 -10.51 -0.20
C ASP A 255 9.68 -10.03 0.14
N LEU A 256 8.90 -10.86 0.87
CA LEU A 256 7.59 -10.48 1.38
C LEU A 256 7.67 -9.37 2.42
N GLN A 257 8.65 -9.42 3.33
CA GLN A 257 8.88 -8.33 4.30
C GLN A 257 9.12 -7.00 3.58
N SER A 258 9.91 -7.01 2.51
CA SER A 258 10.17 -5.81 1.69
C SER A 258 8.89 -5.24 1.09
N VAL A 259 7.96 -6.09 0.63
CA VAL A 259 6.63 -5.65 0.17
C VAL A 259 5.81 -5.05 1.31
N PHE A 260 5.82 -5.69 2.49
CA PHE A 260 5.07 -5.22 3.66
C PHE A 260 5.59 -3.86 4.15
N ASP A 261 6.90 -3.65 4.17
CA ASP A 261 7.51 -2.39 4.57
C ASP A 261 7.23 -1.27 3.56
N ALA A 262 7.24 -1.58 2.26
CA ALA A 262 6.86 -0.61 1.22
C ALA A 262 5.39 -0.17 1.34
N LEU A 263 4.47 -1.12 1.61
CA LEU A 263 3.07 -0.80 1.90
C LEU A 263 2.93 0.05 3.18
N ARG A 264 3.68 -0.26 4.24
CA ARG A 264 3.69 0.53 5.47
C ARG A 264 4.17 1.96 5.23
N ASN A 265 5.18 2.16 4.39
CA ASN A 265 5.65 3.49 4.03
C ASN A 265 4.55 4.30 3.35
N ALA A 266 3.85 3.73 2.36
CA ALA A 266 2.71 4.37 1.72
C ALA A 266 1.57 4.66 2.72
N ASN A 267 1.22 3.69 3.57
CA ASN A 267 0.21 3.85 4.62
C ASN A 267 0.55 4.97 5.59
N ASN A 268 1.82 5.12 5.97
CA ASN A 268 2.26 6.18 6.89
C ASN A 268 2.15 7.57 6.26
N VAL A 269 2.34 7.71 4.94
CA VAL A 269 2.07 8.99 4.25
C VAL A 269 0.59 9.34 4.31
N LEU A 270 -0.28 8.37 4.06
CA LEU A 270 -1.73 8.57 4.09
C LEU A 270 -2.26 8.77 5.52
N LEU A 271 -1.74 8.08 6.52
CA LEU A 271 -2.08 8.29 7.93
C LEU A 271 -1.78 9.71 8.41
N ASP A 272 -0.63 10.24 7.98
CA ASP A 272 -0.22 11.61 8.27
C ASP A 272 -1.17 12.62 7.59
N MET A 273 -1.49 12.37 6.31
CA MET A 273 -2.46 13.16 5.56
C MET A 273 -3.87 13.12 6.17
N ASP A 274 -4.37 11.94 6.55
CA ASP A 274 -5.71 11.76 7.13
C ASP A 274 -5.86 12.63 8.40
N ARG A 275 -4.81 12.70 9.22
CA ARG A 275 -4.77 13.52 10.45
C ARG A 275 -4.71 15.01 10.16
N ASP A 276 -3.88 15.44 9.21
CA ASP A 276 -3.78 16.85 8.88
C ASP A 276 -5.04 17.36 8.17
N ILE A 277 -5.64 16.57 7.29
CA ILE A 277 -6.94 16.89 6.68
C ILE A 277 -8.04 16.95 7.76
N TRP A 278 -8.05 16.03 8.72
CA TRP A 278 -8.97 16.10 9.85
C TRP A 278 -8.82 17.43 10.62
N LEU A 279 -7.59 17.88 10.86
CA LEU A 279 -7.31 19.17 11.50
C LEU A 279 -7.73 20.36 10.63
N TYR A 280 -7.51 20.31 9.32
CA TYR A 280 -7.98 21.35 8.40
C TYR A 280 -9.51 21.44 8.35
N VAL A 281 -10.21 20.33 8.36
CA VAL A 281 -11.68 20.30 8.51
C VAL A 281 -12.09 20.90 9.85
N SER A 282 -11.41 20.54 10.94
CA SER A 282 -11.66 21.09 12.29
C SER A 282 -11.49 22.61 12.36
N LYS A 283 -10.48 23.15 11.65
CA LYS A 283 -10.21 24.58 11.49
C LYS A 283 -11.17 25.29 10.53
N ARG A 284 -12.01 24.56 9.81
CA ARG A 284 -12.88 25.05 8.71
C ARG A 284 -12.11 25.53 7.49
N TYR A 285 -10.83 25.16 7.37
CA TYR A 285 -10.03 25.33 6.17
C TYR A 285 -10.59 24.49 5.01
N LEU A 286 -11.18 23.34 5.33
CA LEU A 286 -11.85 22.49 4.37
C LEU A 286 -13.34 22.42 4.69
N GLY A 287 -14.17 22.83 3.74
CA GLY A 287 -15.59 22.50 3.69
C GLY A 287 -15.80 21.08 3.17
N GLN A 288 -17.01 20.56 3.35
CA GLN A 288 -17.42 19.29 2.74
C GLN A 288 -18.73 19.47 1.99
N ASP A 289 -18.71 19.12 0.70
CA ASP A 289 -19.93 19.12 -0.12
C ASP A 289 -20.87 18.02 0.38
N THR A 290 -22.12 18.40 0.69
CA THR A 290 -23.11 17.44 1.19
C THR A 290 -23.89 16.83 0.04
N VAL A 291 -23.98 15.50 0.02
CA VAL A 291 -24.91 14.79 -0.87
C VAL A 291 -26.30 14.85 -0.24
N ALA A 292 -27.30 15.30 -0.99
CA ALA A 292 -28.68 15.37 -0.51
C ALA A 292 -29.17 13.99 0.00
N GLY A 293 -29.47 13.89 1.30
CA GLY A 293 -29.97 12.69 1.96
C GLY A 293 -28.98 11.95 2.88
N GLU A 294 -27.70 12.35 2.94
CA GLU A 294 -26.77 11.82 3.94
C GLU A 294 -27.00 12.45 5.33
N THR A 295 -27.24 11.62 6.34
CA THR A 295 -27.39 12.07 7.74
C THR A 295 -26.02 12.14 8.42
N GLY A 296 -25.42 13.32 8.51
CA GLY A 296 -24.09 13.52 9.12
C GLY A 296 -24.03 13.33 10.64
N SER A 297 -25.15 13.52 11.35
CA SER A 297 -25.31 13.20 12.76
C SER A 297 -26.77 12.88 13.07
N SER A 298 -27.02 11.90 13.95
CA SER A 298 -28.36 11.50 14.38
C SER A 298 -29.11 12.59 15.17
N THR A 299 -28.40 13.62 15.64
CA THR A 299 -28.97 14.70 16.48
C THR A 299 -28.65 16.12 16.01
N MET A 300 -27.65 16.31 15.15
CA MET A 300 -27.20 17.63 14.68
C MET A 300 -27.24 17.73 13.14
N PRO A 301 -28.33 18.27 12.55
CA PRO A 301 -28.57 18.24 11.10
C PRO A 301 -27.53 18.99 10.24
N HIS A 302 -26.74 19.89 10.84
CA HIS A 302 -25.74 20.71 10.15
C HIS A 302 -24.31 20.14 10.25
N LYS A 303 -24.10 19.02 10.97
CA LYS A 303 -22.77 18.49 11.25
C LYS A 303 -22.28 17.62 10.09
N VAL A 304 -21.23 18.06 9.42
CA VAL A 304 -20.52 17.29 8.39
C VAL A 304 -19.19 16.82 8.98
N ASN A 305 -18.95 15.51 8.98
CA ASN A 305 -17.84 14.88 9.69
C ASN A 305 -16.85 14.27 8.69
N PRO A 306 -15.53 14.37 8.92
CA PRO A 306 -14.50 13.74 8.08
C PRO A 306 -14.42 12.21 8.27
N ILE A 307 -15.57 11.51 8.28
CA ILE A 307 -15.66 10.07 8.60
C ILE A 307 -14.90 9.17 7.63
N ASP A 308 -14.71 9.63 6.40
CA ASP A 308 -13.98 8.87 5.40
C ASP A 308 -12.47 8.87 5.75
N PHE A 309 -11.90 10.00 6.16
CA PHE A 309 -10.52 10.07 6.66
C PHE A 309 -10.34 9.33 8.00
N GLU A 310 -11.30 9.42 8.92
CA GLU A 310 -11.25 8.66 10.19
C GLU A 310 -11.33 7.14 9.95
N ASN A 311 -12.09 6.70 8.94
CA ASN A 311 -12.16 5.29 8.55
C ASN A 311 -10.88 4.82 7.86
N SER A 312 -10.29 5.69 7.03
CA SER A 312 -8.98 5.46 6.43
C SER A 312 -7.92 5.28 7.51
N GLU A 313 -7.81 6.24 8.43
CA GLU A 313 -6.83 6.22 9.51
C GLU A 313 -6.91 4.91 10.33
N GLY A 314 -8.12 4.50 10.71
CA GLY A 314 -8.33 3.29 11.49
C GLY A 314 -7.91 2.02 10.75
N ASN A 315 -8.25 1.90 9.46
CA ASN A 315 -7.89 0.73 8.66
C ASN A 315 -6.39 0.70 8.33
N LEU A 316 -5.78 1.82 7.97
CA LEU A 316 -4.35 1.90 7.69
C LEU A 316 -3.51 1.62 8.94
N SER A 317 -3.96 2.07 10.12
CA SER A 317 -3.33 1.73 11.39
C SER A 317 -3.39 0.22 11.68
N LYS A 318 -4.54 -0.42 11.42
CA LYS A 318 -4.70 -1.88 11.56
C LYS A 318 -3.84 -2.64 10.55
N ALA A 319 -3.83 -2.20 9.29
CA ALA A 319 -2.97 -2.77 8.25
C ALA A 319 -1.50 -2.72 8.67
N ASN A 320 -1.02 -1.57 9.14
CA ASN A 320 0.36 -1.43 9.59
C ASN A 320 0.71 -2.36 10.76
N SER A 321 -0.21 -2.53 11.72
CA SER A 321 -0.02 -3.49 12.81
C SER A 321 0.16 -4.92 12.28
N ASP A 322 -0.65 -5.32 11.29
CA ASP A 322 -0.58 -6.66 10.72
C ASP A 322 0.67 -6.84 9.85
N LEU A 323 1.02 -5.83 9.04
CA LEU A 323 2.20 -5.87 8.17
C LEU A 323 3.50 -5.94 8.97
N VAL A 324 3.61 -5.22 10.10
CA VAL A 324 4.73 -5.36 11.05
C VAL A 324 4.82 -6.78 11.56
N PHE A 325 3.72 -7.29 12.12
CA PHE A 325 3.68 -8.63 12.69
C PHE A 325 4.04 -9.69 11.64
N LEU A 326 3.46 -9.60 10.44
CA LEU A 326 3.73 -10.52 9.34
C LEU A 326 5.22 -10.50 8.97
N GLY A 327 5.79 -9.31 8.69
CA GLY A 327 7.18 -9.16 8.30
C GLY A 327 8.17 -9.69 9.33
N ASP A 328 7.95 -9.38 10.60
CA ASP A 328 8.79 -9.85 11.70
C ASP A 328 8.67 -11.36 11.93
N TYR A 329 7.46 -11.92 11.76
CA TYR A 329 7.21 -13.32 12.07
C TYR A 329 7.67 -14.26 10.96
N VAL A 330 7.34 -13.98 9.69
CA VAL A 330 7.57 -14.96 8.60
C VAL A 330 9.04 -15.07 8.17
N THR A 331 9.91 -14.18 8.65
CA THR A 331 11.36 -14.19 8.38
C THR A 331 12.14 -15.09 9.35
N THR A 332 11.51 -15.62 10.39
CA THR A 332 12.16 -16.48 11.37
C THR A 332 11.53 -17.87 11.41
N SER A 333 12.35 -18.92 11.30
CA SER A 333 11.90 -20.31 11.42
C SER A 333 12.96 -21.16 12.13
N ARG A 334 12.54 -22.11 12.96
CA ARG A 334 13.47 -22.98 13.70
C ARG A 334 14.15 -23.98 12.75
N LEU A 335 15.48 -24.03 12.79
CA LEU A 335 16.30 -24.93 11.96
C LEU A 335 15.95 -24.80 10.46
N GLN A 336 15.78 -25.92 9.75
CA GLN A 336 15.42 -25.91 8.32
C GLN A 336 13.96 -25.50 8.08
N ARG A 337 13.08 -25.65 9.07
CA ARG A 337 11.77 -25.00 9.18
C ARG A 337 11.00 -25.48 10.41
N ASP A 338 10.06 -24.66 10.86
CA ASP A 338 8.83 -25.10 11.51
C ASP A 338 7.61 -24.65 10.69
N LEU A 339 6.39 -25.08 11.06
CA LEU A 339 5.17 -24.86 10.26
C LEU A 339 4.31 -23.68 10.77
N SER A 340 4.80 -22.90 11.75
CA SER A 340 4.02 -21.80 12.32
C SER A 340 3.73 -20.67 11.32
N ASP A 341 4.58 -20.52 10.31
CA ASP A 341 4.46 -19.56 9.22
C ASP A 341 3.26 -19.85 8.30
N SER A 342 2.87 -21.13 8.14
CA SER A 342 1.80 -21.56 7.23
C SER A 342 0.45 -20.89 7.54
N THR A 343 0.03 -20.90 8.82
CA THR A 343 -1.22 -20.25 9.22
C THR A 343 -1.10 -18.73 9.21
N VAL A 344 0.07 -18.19 9.56
CA VAL A 344 0.32 -16.75 9.58
C VAL A 344 0.23 -16.15 8.18
N LYS A 345 0.84 -16.80 7.18
CA LYS A 345 0.81 -16.37 5.78
C LYS A 345 -0.60 -16.28 5.17
N ARG A 346 -1.57 -17.04 5.69
CA ARG A 346 -2.99 -16.93 5.26
C ARG A 346 -3.65 -15.60 5.65
N ASN A 347 -3.01 -14.79 6.49
CA ASN A 347 -3.51 -13.47 6.92
C ASN A 347 -2.96 -12.30 6.08
N ILE A 348 -2.09 -12.54 5.09
CA ILE A 348 -1.58 -11.47 4.21
C ILE A 348 -2.72 -10.75 3.50
N GLY A 349 -3.69 -11.52 3.00
CA GLY A 349 -4.88 -10.97 2.35
C GLY A 349 -5.68 -10.02 3.25
N ALA A 350 -5.76 -10.31 4.56
CA ALA A 350 -6.44 -9.44 5.51
C ALA A 350 -5.71 -8.10 5.73
N ALA A 351 -4.37 -8.12 5.77
CA ALA A 351 -3.57 -6.90 5.84
C ALA A 351 -3.74 -6.04 4.57
N PHE A 352 -3.75 -6.68 3.39
CA PHE A 352 -3.98 -6.02 2.11
C PHE A 352 -5.40 -5.44 2.01
N ALA A 353 -6.39 -6.15 2.54
CA ALA A 353 -7.77 -5.69 2.58
C ALA A 353 -7.93 -4.42 3.43
N HIS A 354 -7.27 -4.35 4.60
CA HIS A 354 -7.25 -3.12 5.39
C HIS A 354 -6.54 -1.97 4.66
N CYS A 355 -5.44 -2.23 3.92
CA CYS A 355 -4.81 -1.23 3.07
C CYS A 355 -5.81 -0.69 2.03
N LEU A 356 -6.44 -1.58 1.27
CA LEU A 356 -7.38 -1.23 0.20
C LEU A 356 -8.58 -0.43 0.71
N ILE A 357 -9.17 -0.83 1.84
CA ILE A 357 -10.25 -0.07 2.48
C ILE A 357 -9.76 1.34 2.84
N GLY A 358 -8.55 1.46 3.40
CA GLY A 358 -7.95 2.75 3.73
C GLY A 358 -7.81 3.64 2.51
N TYR A 359 -7.25 3.11 1.41
CA TYR A 359 -7.03 3.86 0.18
C TYR A 359 -8.35 4.35 -0.45
N GLU A 360 -9.34 3.47 -0.55
CA GLU A 360 -10.68 3.82 -1.05
C GLU A 360 -11.36 4.89 -0.16
N LYS A 361 -11.13 4.85 1.15
CA LYS A 361 -11.68 5.81 2.09
C LYS A 361 -10.99 7.16 2.04
N ALA A 362 -9.67 7.21 1.95
CA ALA A 362 -8.94 8.44 1.69
C ALA A 362 -9.39 9.09 0.37
N SER A 363 -9.52 8.30 -0.71
CA SER A 363 -9.95 8.80 -2.03
C SER A 363 -11.34 9.43 -1.97
N ARG A 364 -12.30 8.74 -1.33
CA ARG A 364 -13.65 9.28 -1.11
C ARG A 364 -13.67 10.53 -0.24
N GLY A 365 -12.78 10.63 0.74
CA GLY A 365 -12.63 11.82 1.56
C GLY A 365 -12.13 13.01 0.73
N LEU A 366 -11.08 12.80 -0.07
CA LEU A 366 -10.51 13.83 -0.94
C LEU A 366 -11.53 14.37 -1.94
N ALA A 367 -12.36 13.51 -2.52
CA ALA A 367 -13.40 13.90 -3.46
C ALA A 367 -14.52 14.78 -2.87
N LYS A 368 -14.59 14.91 -1.54
CA LYS A 368 -15.64 15.68 -0.84
C LYS A 368 -15.15 16.99 -0.24
N VAL A 369 -13.84 17.19 -0.11
CA VAL A 369 -13.28 18.36 0.56
C VAL A 369 -12.99 19.48 -0.42
N THR A 370 -13.39 20.70 -0.05
CA THR A 370 -13.17 21.91 -0.85
C THR A 370 -12.53 22.97 0.05
N PRO A 371 -11.43 23.63 -0.38
CA PRO A 371 -10.81 24.67 0.42
C PRO A 371 -11.72 25.87 0.61
N ASN A 372 -11.72 26.41 1.82
CA ASN A 372 -12.41 27.63 2.19
C ASN A 372 -11.41 28.78 2.22
N GLU A 373 -11.12 29.33 1.04
CA GLU A 373 -10.15 30.43 0.86
C GLU A 373 -10.48 31.65 1.72
N GLN A 374 -11.76 31.93 1.93
CA GLN A 374 -12.19 33.04 2.79
C GLN A 374 -11.69 32.84 4.24
N VAL A 375 -11.93 31.67 4.83
CA VAL A 375 -11.48 31.39 6.20
C VAL A 375 -9.95 31.41 6.30
N MET A 376 -9.25 30.85 5.32
CA MET A 376 -7.78 30.87 5.30
C MET A 376 -7.22 32.31 5.18
N SER A 377 -7.80 33.14 4.31
CA SER A 377 -7.41 34.55 4.15
C SER A 377 -7.70 35.37 5.40
N GLU A 378 -8.89 35.20 6.00
CA GLU A 378 -9.27 35.88 7.24
C GLU A 378 -8.33 35.51 8.40
N GLU A 379 -7.92 34.24 8.52
CA GLU A 379 -6.98 33.79 9.56
C GLU A 379 -5.59 34.42 9.36
N LEU A 380 -5.09 34.48 8.12
CA LEU A 380 -3.84 35.17 7.77
C LEU A 380 -3.90 36.68 8.09
N GLU A 381 -4.94 37.38 7.64
CA GLU A 381 -5.13 38.81 7.88
C GLU A 381 -5.23 39.16 9.37
N SER A 382 -5.82 38.26 10.16
CA SER A 382 -5.96 38.43 11.61
C SER A 382 -4.70 38.08 12.42
N THR A 383 -3.64 37.61 11.76
CA THR A 383 -2.38 37.16 12.39
C THR A 383 -1.16 37.92 11.84
N PRO A 384 -1.08 39.26 11.96
CA PRO A 384 -0.03 40.05 11.33
C PRO A 384 1.38 39.78 11.89
N GLU A 385 1.53 39.26 13.10
CA GLU A 385 2.83 38.98 13.73
C GLU A 385 3.76 38.06 12.92
N ILE A 386 3.18 37.22 12.07
CA ILE A 386 3.92 36.26 11.21
C ILE A 386 4.81 36.93 10.15
N ILE A 387 4.54 38.19 9.77
CA ILE A 387 5.43 38.92 8.85
C ILE A 387 6.69 39.42 9.56
N GLY A 388 6.76 39.34 10.89
CA GLY A 388 7.91 39.76 11.67
C GLY A 388 9.20 39.09 11.22
N GLU A 389 9.14 37.82 10.79
CA GLU A 389 10.27 37.10 10.20
C GLU A 389 10.78 37.78 8.91
N ALA A 390 9.88 38.16 8.01
CA ALA A 390 10.23 38.83 6.76
C ALA A 390 10.91 40.18 7.05
N VAL A 391 10.31 40.96 7.95
CA VAL A 391 10.80 42.29 8.36
C VAL A 391 12.20 42.19 8.96
N GLN A 392 12.43 41.30 9.92
CA GLN A 392 13.77 41.16 10.52
C GLN A 392 14.80 40.73 9.47
N THR A 393 14.41 39.93 8.47
CA THR A 393 15.32 39.38 7.47
C THR A 393 15.76 40.47 6.50
N ILE A 394 14.83 41.33 6.05
CA ILE A 394 15.14 42.51 5.24
C ILE A 394 16.03 43.48 6.03
N LEU A 395 15.71 43.76 7.30
CA LEU A 395 16.53 44.64 8.13
C LEU A 395 17.96 44.11 8.34
N ARG A 396 18.13 42.79 8.52
CA ARG A 396 19.45 42.17 8.57
C ARG A 396 20.21 42.34 7.26
N ARG A 397 19.54 42.21 6.11
CA ARG A 397 20.14 42.46 4.77
C ARG A 397 20.66 43.89 4.66
N GLU A 398 19.95 44.86 5.22
CA GLU A 398 20.36 46.29 5.25
C GLU A 398 21.40 46.62 6.33
N GLY A 399 21.83 45.65 7.15
CA GLY A 399 22.88 45.85 8.16
C GLY A 399 22.38 46.35 9.52
N HIS A 400 21.10 46.19 9.85
CA HIS A 400 20.59 46.47 11.19
C HIS A 400 20.89 45.30 12.14
N ASP A 401 21.83 45.51 13.05
CA ASP A 401 22.25 44.50 14.05
C ASP A 401 21.17 44.22 15.13
N ASP A 402 20.23 45.13 15.32
CA ASP A 402 19.13 45.08 16.30
C ASP A 402 17.78 44.67 15.70
N ALA A 403 17.75 44.24 14.43
CA ALA A 403 16.52 43.91 13.68
C ALA A 403 15.55 42.96 14.40
N TYR A 404 16.08 41.89 15.00
CA TYR A 404 15.27 40.91 15.73
C TYR A 404 14.66 41.50 17.01
N GLU A 405 15.45 42.27 17.77
CA GLU A 405 14.95 42.86 19.02
C GLU A 405 13.89 43.93 18.75
N ARG A 406 14.01 44.71 17.66
CA ARG A 406 12.95 45.65 17.24
C ARG A 406 11.62 44.97 16.91
N VAL A 407 11.65 43.90 16.10
CA VAL A 407 10.43 43.15 15.77
C VAL A 407 9.85 42.46 17.01
N LYS A 408 10.71 41.95 17.89
CA LYS A 408 10.32 41.31 19.14
C LYS A 408 9.72 42.30 20.13
N GLU A 409 10.25 43.52 20.23
CA GLU A 409 9.66 44.59 21.06
C GLU A 409 8.25 44.94 20.59
N LEU A 410 8.01 44.98 19.28
CA LEU A 410 6.69 45.22 18.71
C LEU A 410 5.70 44.08 18.99
N THR A 411 6.15 42.82 18.86
CA THR A 411 5.27 41.63 18.87
C THR A 411 5.08 40.98 20.25
N ARG A 412 5.94 41.27 21.23
CA ARG A 412 5.95 40.54 22.51
C ARG A 412 4.83 40.97 23.46
N GLY A 413 3.86 40.09 23.67
CA GLY A 413 2.84 40.23 24.71
C GLY A 413 1.73 41.23 24.37
N GLN A 414 1.64 41.66 23.11
CA GLN A 414 0.62 42.56 22.61
C GLN A 414 -0.03 41.98 21.35
N ARG A 415 -1.31 42.27 21.12
CA ARG A 415 -1.93 42.06 19.80
C ARG A 415 -1.42 43.17 18.90
N VAL A 416 -0.61 42.80 17.92
CA VAL A 416 -0.15 43.69 16.87
C VAL A 416 -1.15 43.74 15.72
N THR A 417 -1.21 44.88 15.05
CA THR A 417 -1.97 45.09 13.81
C THR A 417 -1.01 45.33 12.66
N LEU A 418 -1.49 45.19 11.43
CA LEU A 418 -0.69 45.54 10.25
C LEU A 418 -0.30 47.03 10.24
N ASP A 419 -1.13 47.90 10.81
CA ASP A 419 -0.84 49.33 10.92
C ASP A 419 0.31 49.61 11.91
N ASP A 420 0.46 48.80 12.97
CA ASP A 420 1.61 48.89 13.88
C ASP A 420 2.92 48.56 13.15
N PHE A 421 2.90 47.55 12.27
CA PHE A 421 4.04 47.23 11.40
C PHE A 421 4.33 48.36 10.41
N ARG A 422 3.30 48.95 9.78
CA ARG A 422 3.47 50.09 8.86
C ARG A 422 4.09 51.31 9.55
N ALA A 423 3.67 51.60 10.78
CA ALA A 423 4.24 52.67 11.59
C ALA A 423 5.72 52.41 11.90
N LEU A 424 6.08 51.15 12.24
CA LEU A 424 7.48 50.76 12.38
C LEU A 424 8.23 50.98 11.06
N PHE A 425 7.64 50.59 9.92
CA PHE A 425 8.28 50.72 8.62
C PHE A 425 8.59 52.17 8.26
N ASP A 426 7.77 53.12 8.65
CA ASP A 426 7.97 54.56 8.41
C ASP A 426 9.05 55.20 9.30
N ASP A 427 9.35 54.60 10.45
CA ASP A 427 10.38 55.07 11.39
C ASP A 427 11.80 54.50 11.07
N LEU A 428 11.87 53.45 10.24
CA LEU A 428 13.15 52.82 9.90
C LEU A 428 14.08 53.73 9.08
N ASP A 429 15.37 53.75 9.42
CA ASP A 429 16.42 54.41 8.63
C ASP A 429 16.89 53.52 7.47
N VAL A 430 16.00 53.32 6.50
CA VAL A 430 16.25 52.53 5.28
C VAL A 430 15.95 53.34 4.03
N SER A 431 16.52 52.93 2.90
CA SER A 431 16.25 53.56 1.60
C SER A 431 14.75 53.49 1.22
N GLU A 432 14.30 54.42 0.39
CA GLU A 432 12.89 54.47 -0.06
C GLU A 432 12.47 53.19 -0.78
N SER A 433 13.36 52.58 -1.57
CA SER A 433 13.09 51.29 -2.23
C SER A 433 12.88 50.16 -1.23
N VAL A 434 13.69 50.09 -0.18
CA VAL A 434 13.55 49.06 0.87
C VAL A 434 12.29 49.30 1.71
N ARG A 435 11.96 50.57 1.99
CA ARG A 435 10.71 50.92 2.67
C ARG A 435 9.49 50.48 1.85
N ALA A 436 9.54 50.66 0.53
CA ALA A 436 8.49 50.17 -0.37
C ALA A 436 8.40 48.63 -0.38
N GLU A 437 9.53 47.91 -0.35
CA GLU A 437 9.54 46.44 -0.18
C GLU A 437 8.83 46.02 1.12
N LEU A 438 9.14 46.67 2.25
CA LEU A 438 8.51 46.38 3.54
C LEU A 438 7.01 46.63 3.54
N HIS A 439 6.55 47.77 2.98
CA HIS A 439 5.13 48.10 2.88
C HIS A 439 4.35 47.18 1.93
N ALA A 440 5.03 46.50 1.00
CA ALA A 440 4.40 45.52 0.12
C ALA A 440 4.11 44.18 0.81
N ILE A 441 4.69 43.91 1.99
CA ILE A 441 4.51 42.64 2.71
C ILE A 441 3.16 42.61 3.41
N ALA A 442 2.43 41.53 3.20
CA ALA A 442 1.21 41.20 3.92
C ALA A 442 1.20 39.71 4.28
N PRO A 443 0.48 39.30 5.34
CA PRO A 443 0.33 37.89 5.67
C PRO A 443 -0.10 37.01 4.49
N THR A 444 -0.99 37.52 3.65
CA THR A 444 -1.55 36.80 2.49
C THR A 444 -0.61 36.65 1.31
N ASN A 445 0.45 37.47 1.21
CA ASN A 445 1.43 37.38 0.11
C ASN A 445 2.81 36.87 0.55
N TYR A 446 3.04 36.69 1.85
CA TYR A 446 4.29 36.15 2.41
C TYR A 446 4.35 34.61 2.36
N VAL A 447 4.07 34.04 1.19
CA VAL A 447 4.05 32.57 0.95
C VAL A 447 5.34 32.04 0.29
N GLY A 448 6.33 32.92 0.08
CA GLY A 448 7.59 32.58 -0.58
C GLY A 448 7.39 32.02 -1.98
N VAL A 449 8.09 30.93 -2.30
CA VAL A 449 8.01 30.22 -3.59
C VAL A 449 7.09 28.99 -3.52
N ALA A 450 6.14 28.94 -2.58
CA ALA A 450 5.31 27.76 -2.32
C ALA A 450 4.54 27.29 -3.57
N ALA A 451 4.01 28.23 -4.36
CA ALA A 451 3.32 27.91 -5.61
C ALA A 451 4.26 27.26 -6.63
N ASP A 452 5.50 27.74 -6.77
CA ASP A 452 6.50 27.19 -7.70
C ASP A 452 6.96 25.79 -7.30
N LEU A 453 7.03 25.50 -6.00
CA LEU A 453 7.41 24.17 -5.49
C LEU A 453 6.39 23.08 -5.85
N VAL A 454 5.14 23.44 -6.18
CA VAL A 454 4.13 22.48 -6.67
C VAL A 454 4.54 21.89 -8.03
N ASP A 455 5.32 22.60 -8.82
CA ASP A 455 5.79 22.11 -10.13
C ASP A 455 6.87 21.01 -9.99
N ASP A 456 7.42 20.83 -8.78
CA ASP A 456 8.46 19.84 -8.48
C ASP A 456 7.91 18.49 -7.96
N ILE A 457 6.58 18.27 -7.93
CA ILE A 457 5.94 17.01 -7.48
C ILE A 457 6.48 15.76 -8.20
N ASP A 458 6.84 15.92 -9.48
CA ASP A 458 7.28 14.84 -10.36
C ASP A 458 8.82 14.64 -10.37
N ARG A 459 9.57 15.43 -9.59
CA ARG A 459 11.02 15.26 -9.41
C ARG A 459 11.34 14.26 -8.31
#